data_AF-A0A949RPC6-F1
#
_entry.id   AF-A0A949RPC6-F1
#
_cell.length_a   1.000
_cell.length_b   1.000
_cell.length_c   1.000
_cell.angle_alpha   90.00
_cell.angle_beta   90.00
_cell.angle_gamma   90.00
#
_symmetry.space_group_name_H-M   'P 1'
#
loop_
_entity.id
_entity.type
_entity.pdbx_description
1 polymer ?
#
loop_
_entity_poly.entity_id
_entity_poly.type
_entity_poly.pdbx_seq_one_letter_code
_entity_poly.pdbx_strand_id
1 'polypeptide(L)'
;MKKQLEKKTKRVVPAFATEAEEAAWWYENRNQHGKELLAAVKSGEAQVLTKAKLQERIAASKKAAAPVVALRIPAADLALARKQAKHKGLPYQTYIKSLLHETLTEREKRKAGW
;
A
#
# COMPACT_ATOMS: atom_id res chain seq x y z
N MET A 1 0.24 -23.68 38.15
CA MET A 1 0.99 -22.48 37.73
C MET A 1 0.29 -21.85 36.53
N LYS A 2 -0.37 -20.70 36.71
CA LYS A 2 -1.16 -20.05 35.65
C LYS A 2 -0.22 -19.27 34.72
N LYS A 3 -0.11 -19.70 33.46
CA LYS A 3 0.53 -18.94 32.37
C LYS A 3 -0.39 -17.77 32.03
N GLN A 4 -0.03 -16.56 32.47
CA GLN A 4 -0.66 -15.34 31.99
C GLN A 4 -0.23 -15.17 30.53
N LEU A 5 -1.15 -15.40 29.59
CA LEU A 5 -1.00 -14.91 28.23
C LEU A 5 -1.08 -13.39 28.31
N GLU A 6 0.07 -12.71 28.29
CA GLU A 6 0.09 -11.27 28.07
C GLU A 6 -0.52 -11.00 26.69
N LYS A 7 -1.73 -10.42 26.69
CA LYS A 7 -2.41 -9.93 25.50
C LYS A 7 -1.49 -8.94 24.80
N LYS A 8 -0.97 -9.31 23.63
CA LYS A 8 -0.25 -8.40 22.72
C LYS A 8 -1.15 -7.20 22.43
N THR A 9 -0.79 -6.05 22.99
CA THR A 9 -1.41 -4.77 22.69
C THR A 9 -1.25 -4.50 21.20
N LYS A 10 -2.36 -4.55 20.47
CA LYS A 10 -2.44 -4.24 19.05
C LYS A 10 -1.89 -2.82 18.86
N ARG A 11 -0.86 -2.63 18.03
CA ARG A 11 -0.27 -1.31 17.75
C ARG A 11 -1.38 -0.37 17.31
N VAL A 12 -1.63 0.69 18.07
CA VAL A 12 -2.59 1.73 17.73
C VAL A 12 -1.84 2.77 16.91
N VAL A 13 -2.09 2.80 15.60
CA VAL A 13 -1.61 3.88 14.74
C VAL A 13 -2.58 5.06 14.91
N PRO A 14 -2.11 6.26 15.27
CA PRO A 14 -2.96 7.45 15.38
C PRO A 14 -3.64 7.79 14.05
N ALA A 15 -4.73 8.55 14.11
CA ALA A 15 -5.25 9.22 12.92
C ALA A 15 -4.40 10.47 12.66
N PHE A 16 -3.94 10.65 11.42
CA PHE A 16 -3.13 11.81 11.00
C PHE A 16 -3.95 12.73 10.10
N ALA A 17 -3.73 14.04 10.22
CA ALA A 17 -4.42 15.01 9.36
C ALA A 17 -3.70 15.15 8.00
N THR A 18 -2.39 14.89 7.96
CA THR A 18 -1.57 14.98 6.75
C THR A 18 -0.60 13.80 6.60
N GLU A 19 -0.21 13.51 5.36
CA GLU A 19 0.82 12.51 5.04
C GLU A 19 2.18 12.86 5.66
N ALA A 20 2.49 14.15 5.78
CA ALA A 20 3.75 14.61 6.39
C ALA A 20 3.80 14.31 7.90
N GLU A 21 2.69 14.51 8.61
CA GLU A 21 2.56 14.15 10.03
C GLU A 21 2.71 12.64 10.23
N GLU A 22 2.05 11.84 9.38
CA GLU A 22 2.18 10.39 9.41
C GLU A 22 3.63 9.96 9.19
N ALA A 23 4.31 10.51 8.18
CA ALA A 23 5.69 10.18 7.88
C ALA A 23 6.64 10.54 9.02
N ALA A 24 6.45 11.70 9.66
CA ALA A 24 7.24 12.13 10.81
C ALA A 24 7.06 11.15 11.99
N TRP A 25 5.82 10.77 12.30
CA TRP A 25 5.51 9.79 13.33
C TRP A 25 6.18 8.43 13.05
N TRP A 26 6.09 7.92 11.82
CA TRP A 26 6.79 6.68 11.44
C TRP A 26 8.31 6.78 11.64
N TYR A 27 8.90 7.92 11.31
CA TYR A 27 10.34 8.14 11.44
C TYR A 27 10.77 8.22 12.91
N GLU A 28 10.03 8.94 13.75
CA GLU A 28 10.29 9.06 15.18
C GLU A 28 10.14 7.71 15.89
N ASN A 29 9.10 6.94 15.55
CA ASN A 29 8.79 5.66 16.16
C ASN A 29 9.56 4.47 15.56
N ARG A 30 10.42 4.69 14.55
CA ARG A 30 11.13 3.65 13.79
C ARG A 30 11.89 2.65 14.66
N ASN A 31 12.53 3.13 15.73
CA ASN A 31 13.34 2.29 16.63
C ASN A 31 12.46 1.28 17.39
N GLN A 32 11.31 1.74 17.87
CA GLN A 32 10.34 0.90 18.56
C GLN A 32 9.75 -0.13 17.61
N HIS A 33 9.37 0.28 16.40
CA HIS A 33 8.88 -0.62 15.36
C HIS A 33 9.90 -1.67 14.93
N GLY A 34 11.18 -1.30 14.87
CA GLY A 34 12.27 -2.24 14.60
C GLY A 34 12.39 -3.32 15.68
N LYS A 35 12.29 -2.94 16.97
CA LYS A 35 12.29 -3.89 18.09
C LYS A 35 11.09 -4.84 18.04
N GLU A 36 9.90 -4.31 17.76
CA GLU A 36 8.67 -5.09 17.63
C GLU A 36 8.76 -6.09 16.48
N LEU A 37 9.24 -5.65 15.31
CA LEU A 37 9.45 -6.53 14.16
C LEU A 37 10.46 -7.64 14.49
N LEU A 38 11.58 -7.29 15.12
CA LEU A 38 12.60 -8.26 15.50
C LEU A 38 12.08 -9.27 16.51
N ALA A 39 11.26 -8.85 17.47
CA ALA A 39 10.58 -9.75 18.40
C ALA A 39 9.60 -10.68 17.66
N ALA A 40 8.80 -10.16 16.72
CA ALA A 40 7.86 -10.95 15.93
C ALA A 40 8.57 -11.99 15.03
N VAL A 41 9.74 -11.65 14.48
CA VAL A 41 10.58 -12.58 13.74
C VAL A 41 11.09 -13.70 14.66
N LYS A 42 11.60 -13.36 15.85
CA LYS A 42 12.07 -14.34 16.84
C LYS A 42 10.96 -15.26 17.35
N SER A 43 9.73 -14.75 17.49
CA SER A 43 8.59 -15.54 17.95
C SER A 43 7.87 -16.31 16.83
N GLY A 44 8.31 -16.19 15.57
CA GLY A 44 7.69 -16.84 14.42
C GLY A 44 6.34 -16.25 13.99
N GLU A 45 5.95 -15.10 14.51
CA GLU A 45 4.70 -14.42 14.15
C GLU A 45 4.85 -13.51 12.94
N ALA A 46 6.07 -13.05 12.67
CA ALA A 46 6.33 -12.29 11.48
C ALA A 46 6.14 -13.17 10.24
N GLN A 47 5.34 -12.67 9.30
CA GLN A 47 5.23 -13.28 7.99
C GLN A 47 6.53 -13.03 7.19
N VAL A 48 7.47 -13.97 7.28
CA VAL A 48 8.70 -13.93 6.50
C VAL A 48 8.39 -14.24 5.04
N LEU A 49 8.90 -13.42 4.13
CA LEU A 49 8.80 -13.66 2.69
C LEU A 49 9.80 -14.74 2.28
N THR A 50 9.43 -16.00 2.46
CA THR A 50 10.23 -17.13 1.98
C THR A 50 10.21 -17.20 0.45
N LYS A 51 11.17 -17.92 -0.14
CA LYS A 51 11.22 -18.13 -1.59
C LYS A 51 9.92 -18.74 -2.13
N ALA A 52 9.38 -19.75 -1.45
CA ALA A 52 8.10 -20.37 -1.81
C ALA A 52 6.95 -19.36 -1.76
N LYS A 53 6.86 -18.56 -0.70
CA LYS A 53 5.82 -17.53 -0.54
C LYS A 53 5.95 -16.40 -1.56
N LEU A 54 7.17 -16.04 -1.95
CA LEU A 54 7.42 -15.12 -3.04
C LEU A 54 6.95 -15.72 -4.38
N GLN A 55 7.25 -17.00 -4.65
CA GLN A 55 6.79 -17.69 -5.84
C GLN A 55 5.26 -17.79 -5.91
N GLU A 56 4.60 -18.10 -4.79
CA GLU A 56 3.14 -18.07 -4.68
C GLU A 56 2.57 -16.68 -5.00
N ARG A 57 3.17 -15.61 -4.46
CA ARG A 57 2.76 -14.23 -4.77
C ARG A 57 2.94 -13.89 -6.24
N ILE A 58 4.06 -14.31 -6.85
CA ILE A 58 4.31 -14.12 -8.28
C ILE A 58 3.31 -14.93 -9.12
N ALA A 59 3.00 -16.17 -8.72
CA ALA A 59 2.00 -16.99 -9.41
C ALA A 59 0.59 -16.40 -9.26
N ALA A 60 0.25 -15.88 -8.08
CA ALA A 60 -1.01 -15.19 -7.83
C ALA A 60 -1.12 -13.88 -8.64
N SER A 61 -0.02 -13.12 -8.77
CA SER A 61 0.00 -11.89 -9.59
C SER A 61 -0.01 -12.18 -11.10
N LYS A 62 0.39 -13.38 -11.51
CA LYS A 62 0.27 -13.87 -12.89
C LYS A 62 -1.16 -14.29 -13.27
N LYS A 63 -2.13 -14.31 -12.35
CA LYS A 63 -3.54 -14.58 -12.71
C LYS A 63 -4.05 -13.47 -13.62
N ALA A 64 -4.14 -13.81 -14.91
CA ALA A 64 -4.54 -13.00 -16.06
C ALA A 64 -3.75 -11.69 -16.21
N ALA A 65 -2.90 -11.61 -17.25
CA ALA A 65 -2.39 -10.33 -17.70
C ALA A 65 -3.60 -9.41 -17.91
N ALA A 66 -3.56 -8.22 -17.31
CA ALA A 66 -4.63 -7.25 -17.49
C ALA A 66 -4.81 -7.01 -19.01
N PRO A 67 -6.06 -6.94 -19.49
CA PRO A 67 -6.31 -6.72 -20.91
C PRO A 67 -5.62 -5.42 -21.35
N VAL A 68 -4.97 -5.46 -22.51
CA VAL A 68 -4.37 -4.26 -23.11
C VAL A 68 -5.50 -3.44 -23.71
N VAL A 69 -5.65 -2.21 -23.25
CA VAL A 69 -6.66 -1.27 -23.74
C VAL A 69 -5.96 -0.09 -24.41
N ALA A 70 -6.31 0.18 -25.67
CA ALA A 70 -5.86 1.38 -26.38
C ALA A 70 -6.86 2.52 -26.12
N LEU A 71 -6.41 3.58 -25.44
CA LEU A 71 -7.22 4.76 -25.13
C LEU A 71 -6.65 5.99 -25.84
N ARG A 72 -7.52 6.77 -26.49
CA ARG A 72 -7.16 8.10 -27.01
C ARG A 72 -7.32 9.12 -25.88
N ILE A 73 -6.26 9.83 -25.56
CA ILE A 73 -6.22 10.85 -24.52
C ILE A 73 -5.83 12.17 -25.17
N PRO A 74 -6.54 13.29 -24.89
CA PRO A 74 -6.15 14.61 -25.37
C PRO A 74 -4.70 14.93 -24.98
N ALA A 75 -3.97 15.62 -25.86
CA ALA A 75 -2.55 15.91 -25.64
C ALA A 75 -2.31 16.73 -24.36
N ALA A 76 -3.21 17.67 -24.06
CA ALA A 76 -3.16 18.48 -22.84
C ALA A 76 -3.28 17.63 -21.56
N ASP A 77 -4.21 16.68 -21.53
CA ASP A 77 -4.42 15.79 -20.39
C ASP A 77 -3.24 14.84 -20.20
N LEU A 78 -2.68 14.32 -21.30
CA LEU A 78 -1.49 13.48 -21.25
C LEU A 78 -0.28 14.27 -20.71
N ALA A 79 -0.12 15.53 -21.09
CA ALA A 79 0.94 16.40 -20.56
C ALA A 79 0.76 16.65 -19.06
N LEU A 80 -0.48 16.92 -18.62
CA LEU A 80 -0.80 17.10 -17.21
C LEU A 80 -0.50 15.83 -16.39
N ALA A 81 -0.91 14.67 -16.89
CA ALA A 81 -0.64 13.38 -16.25
C ALA A 81 0.88 13.13 -16.10
N ARG A 82 1.68 13.46 -17.12
CA ARG A 82 3.15 13.35 -17.05
C ARG A 82 3.75 14.29 -15.99
N LYS A 83 3.26 15.53 -15.91
CA LYS A 83 3.72 16.50 -14.90
C LYS A 83 3.43 16.00 -13.47
N GLN A 84 2.21 15.51 -13.24
CA GLN A 84 1.79 14.99 -11.93
C GLN A 84 2.56 13.70 -11.58
N ALA A 85 2.74 12.79 -12.54
CA ALA A 85 3.51 11.56 -12.35
C ALA A 85 4.98 11.85 -11.97
N LYS A 86 5.62 12.84 -12.62
CA LYS A 86 6.98 13.27 -12.29
C LYS A 86 7.09 13.77 -10.85
N HIS A 87 6.13 14.57 -10.38
CA HIS A 87 6.09 15.04 -9.00
C HIS A 87 5.96 13.88 -7.99
N LYS A 88 5.21 12.83 -8.35
CA LYS A 88 5.07 11.62 -7.52
C LYS A 88 6.21 10.60 -7.69
N GLY A 89 7.18 10.84 -8.57
CA GLY A 89 8.23 9.87 -8.87
C GLY A 89 7.74 8.59 -9.55
N LEU A 90 6.60 8.64 -10.26
CA LEU A 90 5.97 7.48 -10.91
C LEU A 90 6.08 7.55 -12.44
N PRO A 91 6.14 6.41 -13.14
CA PRO A 91 5.90 6.37 -14.58
C PRO A 91 4.48 6.88 -14.89
N TYR A 92 4.34 7.68 -15.97
CA TYR A 92 3.06 8.31 -16.29
C TYR A 92 1.92 7.30 -16.55
N GLN A 93 2.23 6.12 -17.12
CA GLN A 93 1.25 5.06 -17.33
C GLN A 93 0.76 4.46 -16.00
N THR A 94 1.66 4.25 -15.04
CA THR A 94 1.33 3.80 -13.69
C THR A 94 0.45 4.81 -12.97
N TYR A 95 0.76 6.10 -13.12
CA TYR A 95 -0.05 7.19 -12.56
C TYR A 95 -1.46 7.24 -13.16
N ILE A 96 -1.58 7.14 -14.50
CA ILE A 96 -2.90 7.08 -15.17
C ILE A 96 -3.70 5.87 -14.68
N LYS A 97 -3.04 4.70 -14.52
CA LYS A 97 -3.67 3.49 -14.00
C LYS A 97 -4.17 3.67 -12.57
N SER A 98 -3.39 4.30 -11.68
CA SER A 98 -3.82 4.53 -10.30
C SER A 98 -5.00 5.49 -10.24
N LEU A 99 -4.96 6.59 -11.00
CA LEU A 99 -6.06 7.55 -11.08
C LEU A 99 -7.36 6.89 -11.55
N LEU A 100 -7.30 6.04 -12.58
CA LEU A 100 -8.48 5.30 -13.04
C LEU A 100 -9.04 4.38 -11.95
N HIS A 101 -8.17 3.64 -11.26
CA HIS A 101 -8.59 2.75 -10.18
C HIS A 101 -9.26 3.51 -9.02
N GLU A 102 -8.58 4.54 -8.50
CA GLU A 102 -9.08 5.39 -7.42
C GLU A 102 -10.43 6.00 -7.78
N THR A 103 -10.54 6.60 -8.97
CA THR A 103 -11.79 7.26 -9.40
C THR A 103 -12.94 6.28 -9.59
N LEU A 104 -12.69 5.07 -10.09
CA LEU A 104 -13.73 4.03 -10.18
C LEU A 104 -14.18 3.58 -8.79
N THR A 105 -13.25 3.28 -7.88
CA THR A 105 -13.56 2.87 -6.50
C THR A 105 -14.36 3.94 -5.76
N GLU A 106 -13.95 5.21 -5.84
CA GLU A 106 -14.65 6.32 -5.17
C GLU A 106 -16.03 6.59 -5.76
N ARG A 107 -16.23 6.32 -7.06
CA ARG A 107 -17.57 6.43 -7.68
C ARG A 107 -18.49 5.30 -7.22
N GLU A 108 -17.98 4.08 -7.10
CA GLU A 108 -18.78 2.94 -6.63
C GLU A 108 -19.16 3.08 -5.14
N LYS A 109 -18.24 3.54 -4.28
CA LYS A 109 -18.56 3.87 -2.87
C LYS A 109 -19.69 4.89 -2.77
N ARG A 110 -19.59 6.00 -3.52
CA ARG A 110 -20.62 7.05 -3.56
C ARG A 110 -21.98 6.53 -4.01
N LYS A 111 -22.03 5.63 -5.00
CA LYS A 111 -23.28 5.00 -5.44
C LYS A 111 -23.89 4.07 -4.36
N ALA A 112 -23.04 3.39 -3.60
CA ALA A 112 -23.47 2.49 -2.54
C ALA A 112 -23.99 3.21 -1.28
N GLY A 113 -23.99 4.55 -1.26
CA GLY A 113 -24.50 5.34 -0.13
C GLY A 113 -23.60 5.26 1.12
N TRP A 114 -22.31 5.02 0.92
CA TRP A 114 -21.28 5.03 1.97
C TRP A 114 -20.48 6.33 1.94
#